data_AF-A0A0F9HXA8-F1
#
_entry.id   AF-A0A0F9HXA8-F1
#
_cell.length_a   1.000
_cell.length_b   1.000
_cell.length_c   1.000
_cell.angle_alpha   90.00
_cell.angle_beta   90.00
_cell.angle_gamma   90.00
#
_symmetry.space_group_name_H-M   'P 1'
#
loop_
_entity.id
_entity.type
_entity.pdbx_description
1 polymer ?
#
loop_
_entity_poly.entity_id
_entity_poly.type
_entity_poly.pdbx_seq_one_letter_code
_entity_poly.pdbx_strand_id
1 'polypeptide(L)'
;MPTLPMTHTYRKGEIEQIVLPNEIVGIWVNKLYEFYKVQYIETITRSSPVSIDLGALAVAGASNVTQVTLLQMPDLEFAQFRMEVLDDVEIIVSQGRADQRHKLQQVVATLGRMNPLWDPDAHLTELYEFEDNYIFLQANNQTSYALAQARVAFWGFRYVLEVQEQYNWKSKALPERWTRVPATAHL
;
A
#
# COMPACT_ATOMS: atom_id res chain seq x y z
N MET A 1 26.76 15.13 7.32
CA MET A 1 26.05 14.09 6.56
C MET A 1 25.12 14.79 5.59
N PRO A 2 25.18 14.51 4.28
CA PRO A 2 24.19 15.05 3.36
C PRO A 2 22.82 14.55 3.81
N THR A 3 21.96 15.49 4.21
CA THR A 3 20.56 15.20 4.53
C THR A 3 19.88 14.83 3.24
N LEU A 4 19.58 13.55 3.08
CA LEU A 4 18.92 13.01 1.91
C LEU A 4 17.55 13.71 1.74
N PRO A 5 17.17 14.15 0.53
CA PRO A 5 15.86 14.73 0.30
C PRO A 5 14.82 13.67 0.65
N MET A 6 14.12 13.90 1.76
CA MET A 6 12.98 13.06 2.13
C MET A 6 11.89 13.29 1.11
N THR A 7 11.58 12.27 0.31
CA THR A 7 10.28 12.21 -0.34
C THR A 7 9.27 12.10 0.80
N HIS A 8 8.45 13.14 1.00
CA HIS A 8 7.42 13.14 2.03
C HIS A 8 6.59 11.86 1.87
N THR A 9 6.43 11.09 2.96
CA THR A 9 5.56 9.91 3.05
C THR A 9 4.09 10.23 2.76
N TYR A 10 3.78 11.52 2.63
CA TYR A 10 2.47 12.08 2.41
C TYR A 10 2.55 12.99 1.18
N ARG A 11 1.81 12.64 0.12
CA ARG A 11 1.62 13.48 -1.07
C ARG A 11 0.15 13.83 -1.20
N LYS A 12 -0.18 15.11 -1.03
CA LYS A 12 -1.54 15.62 -1.23
C LYS A 12 -1.85 15.73 -2.73
N GLY A 13 -3.08 15.45 -3.10
CA GLY A 13 -3.55 15.52 -4.49
C GLY A 13 -3.72 14.14 -5.09
N GLU A 14 -3.94 14.10 -6.40
CA GLU A 14 -4.10 12.87 -7.18
C GLU A 14 -2.90 11.93 -7.00
N ILE A 15 -3.11 10.64 -7.27
CA ILE A 15 -2.02 9.67 -7.18
C ILE A 15 -1.03 9.92 -8.32
N GLU A 16 0.22 10.17 -7.95
CA GLU A 16 1.31 10.40 -8.89
C GLU A 16 2.36 9.32 -8.76
N GLN A 17 3.04 9.06 -9.87
CA GLN A 17 4.16 8.13 -9.89
C GLN A 17 5.25 8.62 -8.93
N ILE A 18 5.87 7.69 -8.21
CA ILE A 18 6.97 8.02 -7.30
C ILE A 18 8.29 8.24 -8.04
N VAL A 19 8.45 7.60 -9.19
CA VAL A 19 9.69 7.48 -9.97
C VAL A 19 9.31 7.29 -11.44
N LEU A 20 10.11 7.82 -12.36
CA LEU A 20 9.87 7.68 -13.79
C LEU A 20 10.57 6.44 -14.37
N PRO A 21 10.19 5.97 -15.57
CA PRO A 21 10.93 4.92 -16.25
C PRO A 21 12.40 5.32 -16.46
N ASN A 22 13.30 4.35 -16.31
CA ASN A 22 14.76 4.49 -16.29
C ASN A 22 15.38 5.21 -15.09
N GLU A 23 14.59 5.61 -14.09
CA GLU A 23 15.12 6.14 -12.83
C GLU A 23 15.37 5.02 -11.80
N ILE A 24 16.15 5.34 -10.77
CA ILE A 24 16.54 4.40 -9.71
C ILE A 24 15.63 4.60 -8.50
N VAL A 25 15.08 3.51 -7.99
CA VAL A 25 14.33 3.45 -6.73
C VAL A 25 15.14 2.68 -5.68
N GLY A 26 15.20 3.24 -4.47
CA GLY A 26 15.81 2.61 -3.31
C GLY A 26 14.72 2.13 -2.36
N ILE A 27 14.61 0.81 -2.22
CA ILE A 27 13.57 0.14 -1.44
C ILE A 27 14.18 -0.33 -0.12
N TRP A 28 13.56 0.01 1.01
CA TRP A 28 14.04 -0.40 2.33
C TRP A 28 13.53 -1.80 2.68
N VAL A 29 14.41 -2.81 2.63
CA VAL A 29 14.09 -4.22 2.85
C VAL A 29 15.06 -4.79 3.89
N ASN A 30 14.57 -5.49 4.91
CA ASN A 30 15.42 -6.18 5.91
C ASN A 30 16.54 -5.30 6.52
N LYS A 31 16.23 -4.03 6.79
CA LYS A 31 17.17 -3.00 7.34
C LYS A 31 18.30 -2.58 6.39
N LEU A 32 18.19 -2.89 5.10
CA LEU A 32 19.11 -2.48 4.04
C LEU A 32 18.32 -1.75 2.93
N TYR A 33 19.03 -0.98 2.11
CA TYR A 33 18.46 -0.43 0.89
C TYR A 33 18.85 -1.30 -0.29
N GLU A 34 17.86 -1.74 -1.04
CA GLU A 34 18.05 -2.41 -2.31
C GLU A 34 17.72 -1.43 -3.44
N PHE A 35 18.62 -1.32 -4.42
CA PHE A 35 18.46 -0.39 -5.53
C PHE A 35 18.05 -1.11 -6.80
N TYR A 36 16.98 -0.61 -7.37
CA TYR A 36 16.37 -1.13 -8.57
C TYR A 36 16.24 -0.02 -9.59
N LYS A 37 16.44 -0.36 -10.87
CA LYS A 37 16.09 0.53 -11.98
C LYS A 37 14.67 0.20 -12.43
N VAL A 38 13.84 1.23 -12.58
CA VAL A 38 12.47 1.07 -13.08
C VAL A 38 12.52 0.90 -14.59
N GLN A 39 12.04 -0.23 -15.11
CA GLN A 39 12.01 -0.51 -16.55
C GLN A 39 10.82 0.18 -17.21
N TYR A 40 9.63 -0.09 -16.67
CA TYR A 40 8.39 0.53 -17.12
C TYR A 40 7.38 0.57 -15.97
N ILE A 41 6.32 1.34 -16.18
CA ILE A 41 5.28 1.60 -15.20
C ILE A 41 3.94 1.28 -15.84
N GLU A 42 3.13 0.52 -15.13
CA GLU A 42 1.76 0.21 -15.52
C GLU A 42 0.77 0.87 -14.57
N THR A 43 -0.35 1.33 -15.13
CA THR A 43 -1.43 1.92 -14.36
C THR A 43 -2.45 0.86 -13.97
N ILE A 44 -2.80 0.85 -12.69
CA ILE A 44 -3.85 0.01 -12.14
C ILE A 44 -5.05 0.92 -11.92
N THR A 45 -6.03 0.80 -12.82
CA THR A 45 -7.24 1.62 -12.76
C THR A 45 -8.24 1.04 -11.79
N ARG A 46 -8.97 1.93 -11.11
CA ARG A 46 -10.11 1.56 -10.27
C ARG A 46 -11.15 0.86 -11.15
N SER A 47 -11.27 -0.45 -10.98
CA SER A 47 -12.14 -1.30 -11.79
C SER A 47 -12.63 -2.50 -10.98
N SER A 48 -13.71 -3.12 -11.44
CA SER A 48 -14.31 -4.28 -10.75
C SER A 48 -13.33 -5.44 -10.50
N PRO A 49 -12.36 -5.74 -11.37
CA PRO A 49 -11.36 -6.76 -11.07
C PRO A 49 -10.50 -6.41 -9.87
N VAL A 50 -10.23 -5.12 -9.64
CA VAL A 50 -9.36 -4.60 -8.57
C VAL A 50 -10.15 -4.16 -7.33
N SER A 51 -11.42 -4.58 -7.25
CA SER A 51 -12.24 -4.45 -6.05
C SER A 51 -12.39 -5.80 -5.36
N ILE A 52 -12.11 -5.82 -4.06
CA ILE A 52 -12.21 -7.03 -3.23
C ILE A 52 -13.51 -6.96 -2.44
N ASP A 53 -14.32 -8.02 -2.54
CA ASP A 53 -15.51 -8.20 -1.72
C ASP A 53 -15.19 -9.13 -0.55
N LEU A 54 -15.44 -8.64 0.67
CA LEU A 54 -15.25 -9.37 1.92
C LEU A 54 -16.53 -10.14 2.34
N GLY A 55 -17.59 -10.05 1.53
CA GLY A 55 -18.83 -10.80 1.67
C GLY A 55 -19.87 -10.11 2.56
N ALA A 56 -20.94 -10.85 2.83
CA ALA A 56 -22.03 -10.38 3.66
C ALA A 56 -21.65 -10.33 5.15
N LEU A 57 -22.13 -9.29 5.84
CA LEU A 57 -21.89 -9.07 7.26
C LEU A 57 -23.22 -8.96 8.01
N ALA A 58 -23.36 -9.73 9.09
CA ALA A 58 -24.44 -9.56 10.04
C ALA A 58 -24.33 -8.21 10.78
N VAL A 59 -25.41 -7.82 11.45
CA VAL A 59 -25.43 -6.64 12.35
C VAL A 59 -24.34 -6.79 13.41
N ALA A 60 -23.54 -5.74 13.64
CA ALA A 60 -22.42 -5.76 14.58
C ALA A 60 -21.39 -6.90 14.32
N GLY A 61 -21.38 -7.45 13.11
CA GLY A 61 -20.52 -8.57 12.72
C GLY A 61 -19.19 -8.12 12.14
N ALA A 62 -18.20 -9.01 12.20
CA ALA A 62 -16.89 -8.83 11.56
C ALA A 62 -16.65 -9.94 10.54
N SER A 63 -15.97 -9.64 9.44
CA SER A 63 -15.46 -10.65 8.51
C SER A 63 -14.22 -11.32 9.10
N ASN A 64 -13.87 -12.45 8.50
CA ASN A 64 -12.54 -13.01 8.69
C ASN A 64 -11.48 -12.09 8.07
N VAL A 65 -10.26 -12.14 8.62
CA VAL A 65 -9.09 -11.50 8.03
C VAL A 65 -8.81 -12.18 6.69
N THR A 66 -8.94 -11.40 5.61
CA THR A 66 -8.83 -11.90 4.24
C THR A 66 -7.54 -11.38 3.61
N GLN A 67 -6.77 -12.29 3.00
CA GLN A 67 -5.55 -11.97 2.27
C GLN A 67 -5.91 -11.51 0.85
N VAL A 68 -5.40 -10.35 0.45
CA VAL A 68 -5.62 -9.80 -0.89
C VAL A 68 -4.55 -10.34 -1.84
N THR A 69 -4.83 -11.47 -2.47
CA THR A 69 -3.89 -12.14 -3.39
C THR A 69 -3.78 -11.46 -4.74
N LEU A 70 -4.81 -10.71 -5.16
CA LEU A 70 -4.83 -10.03 -6.46
C LEU A 70 -3.78 -8.91 -6.56
N LEU A 71 -3.44 -8.30 -5.43
CA LEU A 71 -2.47 -7.20 -5.35
C LEU A 71 -1.06 -7.70 -5.03
N GLN A 72 -0.84 -9.03 -5.08
CA GLN A 72 0.48 -9.60 -4.87
C GLN A 72 1.41 -9.23 -6.02
N MET A 73 2.58 -8.69 -5.66
CA MET A 73 3.63 -8.37 -6.61
C MET A 73 4.56 -9.58 -6.78
N PRO A 74 4.75 -10.08 -8.01
CA PRO A 74 5.83 -11.01 -8.36
C PRO A 74 7.22 -10.48 -8.03
N ASP A 75 8.21 -11.37 -8.11
CA ASP A 75 9.64 -11.02 -8.02
C ASP A 75 9.98 -9.86 -8.97
N LEU A 76 10.78 -8.91 -8.49
CA LEU A 76 11.18 -7.69 -9.18
C LEU A 76 10.01 -6.79 -9.59
N GLU A 77 8.90 -6.85 -8.85
CA GLU A 77 7.81 -5.90 -8.98
C GLU A 77 7.56 -5.15 -7.67
N PHE A 78 7.18 -3.89 -7.84
CA PHE A 78 6.82 -2.98 -6.77
C PHE A 78 5.51 -2.30 -7.12
N ALA A 79 4.67 -2.03 -6.13
CA ALA A 79 3.43 -1.31 -6.35
C ALA A 79 3.18 -0.20 -5.33
N GLN A 80 2.50 0.82 -5.83
CA GLN A 80 1.95 1.93 -5.09
C GLN A 80 0.44 1.91 -5.29
N PHE A 81 -0.31 1.75 -4.20
CA PHE A 81 -1.76 1.66 -4.23
C PHE A 81 -2.40 2.71 -3.35
N ARG A 82 -3.54 3.24 -3.76
CA ARG A 82 -4.52 3.86 -2.87
C ARG A 82 -5.77 3.00 -2.82
N MET A 83 -6.55 3.19 -1.78
CA MET A 83 -7.76 2.40 -1.55
C MET A 83 -8.91 3.23 -1.00
N GLU A 84 -10.12 2.79 -1.29
CA GLU A 84 -11.37 3.39 -0.83
C GLU A 84 -12.39 2.30 -0.48
N VAL A 85 -13.16 2.55 0.58
CA VAL A 85 -14.26 1.68 1.00
C VAL A 85 -15.53 2.09 0.27
N LEU A 86 -16.19 1.14 -0.40
CA LEU A 86 -17.37 1.43 -1.25
C LEU A 86 -18.69 1.35 -0.48
N ASP A 87 -18.75 0.47 0.51
CA ASP A 87 -19.96 0.14 1.27
C ASP A 87 -19.87 0.70 2.70
N ASP A 88 -20.98 0.71 3.43
CA ASP A 88 -21.09 1.28 4.80
C ASP A 88 -20.47 0.36 5.86
N VAL A 89 -19.18 0.07 5.70
CA VAL A 89 -18.37 -0.79 6.56
C VAL A 89 -17.13 -0.05 7.05
N GLU A 90 -16.58 -0.52 8.16
CA GLU A 90 -15.24 -0.14 8.61
C GLU A 90 -14.23 -1.22 8.20
N ILE A 91 -13.13 -0.80 7.59
CA ILE A 91 -12.07 -1.68 7.13
C ILE A 91 -10.81 -1.45 7.95
N ILE A 92 -10.27 -2.54 8.49
CA ILE A 92 -8.94 -2.59 9.07
C ILE A 92 -7.99 -3.11 7.99
N VAL A 93 -6.86 -2.42 7.82
CA VAL A 93 -5.82 -2.78 6.84
C VAL A 93 -4.53 -3.14 7.57
N SER A 94 -3.93 -4.27 7.19
CA SER A 94 -2.62 -4.70 7.69
C SER A 94 -1.69 -5.02 6.51
N GLN A 95 -0.44 -4.58 6.58
CA GLN A 95 0.60 -4.91 5.60
C GLN A 95 1.46 -6.02 6.19
N GLY A 96 1.08 -7.29 5.95
CA GLY A 96 1.50 -8.42 6.76
C GLY A 96 0.55 -8.72 7.92
N ARG A 97 0.59 -9.95 8.46
CA ARG A 97 -0.39 -10.42 9.47
C ARG A 97 -0.31 -9.71 10.83
N ALA A 98 0.86 -9.17 11.18
CA ALA A 98 1.10 -8.56 12.48
C ALA A 98 1.25 -7.03 12.43
N ASP A 99 1.47 -6.47 11.24
CA ASP A 99 1.72 -5.04 11.07
C ASP A 99 0.45 -4.34 10.61
N GLN A 100 -0.28 -3.83 11.61
CA GLN A 100 -1.51 -3.10 11.40
C GLN A 100 -1.18 -1.66 11.00
N ARG A 101 -1.71 -1.23 9.86
CA ARG A 101 -1.54 0.15 9.43
C ARG A 101 -2.39 1.06 10.32
N HIS A 102 -1.88 2.25 10.62
CA HIS A 102 -2.54 3.22 11.52
C HIS A 102 -2.78 2.68 12.94
N LYS A 103 -1.92 1.75 13.38
CA LYS A 103 -1.88 1.29 14.75
C LYS A 103 -1.43 2.41 15.67
N LEU A 104 -2.34 2.84 16.53
CA LEU A 104 -2.03 3.58 17.74
C LEU A 104 -1.63 2.58 18.84
N GLN A 105 -1.12 3.10 19.96
CA GLN A 105 -0.61 2.27 21.06
C GLN A 105 -1.60 1.19 21.54
N GLN A 106 -2.92 1.44 21.45
CA GLN A 106 -3.97 0.52 21.92
C GLN A 106 -5.09 0.26 20.91
N VAL A 107 -5.17 1.00 19.80
CA VAL A 107 -6.30 0.96 18.87
C VAL A 107 -5.78 1.03 17.43
N VAL A 108 -6.49 0.42 16.50
CA VAL A 108 -6.20 0.54 15.06
C VAL A 108 -7.24 1.47 14.45
N ALA A 109 -6.80 2.50 13.74
CA ALA A 109 -7.73 3.36 13.01
C ALA A 109 -8.33 2.58 11.83
N THR A 110 -9.62 2.79 11.58
CA THR A 110 -10.39 2.13 10.52
C THR A 110 -10.66 3.07 9.36
N LEU A 111 -10.80 2.50 8.17
CA LEU A 111 -11.26 3.22 6.99
C LEU A 111 -12.76 2.98 6.82
N GLY A 112 -13.54 4.03 6.71
CA GLY A 112 -14.99 3.93 6.46
C GLY A 112 -15.39 4.53 5.12
N ARG A 113 -16.65 4.35 4.73
CA ARG A 113 -17.24 4.97 3.53
C ARG A 113 -17.14 6.50 3.52
N MET A 114 -17.07 7.12 4.69
CA MET A 114 -16.97 8.58 4.84
C MET A 114 -15.54 9.10 4.59
N ASN A 115 -14.57 8.22 4.33
CA ASN A 115 -13.19 8.59 4.14
C ASN A 115 -12.92 9.55 2.96
N PRO A 116 -13.72 9.60 1.88
CA PRO A 116 -13.54 10.61 0.84
C PRO A 116 -13.93 12.05 1.26
N LEU A 117 -14.67 12.24 2.36
CA LEU A 117 -15.13 13.59 2.76
C LEU A 117 -14.02 14.48 3.32
N TRP A 118 -13.08 13.87 4.05
CA TRP A 118 -11.90 14.54 4.62
C TRP A 118 -10.60 14.26 3.83
N ASP A 119 -10.60 13.25 2.95
CA ASP A 119 -9.48 12.84 2.11
C ASP A 119 -10.00 12.40 0.72
N PRO A 120 -10.36 13.36 -0.15
CA PRO A 120 -10.98 13.07 -1.44
C PRO A 120 -10.08 12.26 -2.39
N ASP A 121 -8.76 12.43 -2.27
CA ASP A 121 -7.79 11.80 -3.15
C ASP A 121 -7.21 10.49 -2.57
N ALA A 122 -7.71 10.07 -1.41
CA ALA A 122 -7.26 8.89 -0.66
C ALA A 122 -5.75 8.88 -0.37
N HIS A 123 -5.17 10.05 -0.12
CA HIS A 123 -3.73 10.19 0.13
C HIS A 123 -3.29 9.54 1.45
N LEU A 124 -4.19 9.41 2.44
CA LEU A 124 -3.91 8.74 3.72
C LEU A 124 -3.86 7.21 3.58
N THR A 125 -4.49 6.68 2.53
CA THR A 125 -4.60 5.25 2.28
C THR A 125 -3.54 4.72 1.32
N GLU A 126 -2.53 5.54 0.96
CA GLU A 126 -1.46 5.15 0.04
C GLU A 126 -0.53 4.08 0.63
N LEU A 127 -0.54 2.87 0.07
CA LEU A 127 0.24 1.70 0.44
C LEU A 127 1.38 1.48 -0.55
N TYR A 128 2.44 0.85 -0.07
CA TYR A 128 3.55 0.37 -0.88
C TYR A 128 3.74 -1.11 -0.63
N GLU A 129 3.74 -1.90 -1.70
CA GLU A 129 3.95 -3.35 -1.66
C GLU A 129 5.16 -3.70 -2.53
N PHE A 130 6.04 -4.52 -1.99
CA PHE A 130 7.25 -5.01 -2.65
C PHE A 130 7.30 -6.52 -2.42
N GLU A 131 7.58 -7.31 -3.46
CA GLU A 131 7.87 -8.76 -3.45
C GLU A 131 7.31 -9.60 -2.28
N ASP A 132 6.42 -10.54 -2.57
CA ASP A 132 5.90 -11.54 -1.61
C ASP A 132 5.23 -10.97 -0.34
N ASN A 133 5.00 -9.66 -0.28
CA ASN A 133 4.18 -9.04 0.74
C ASN A 133 2.69 -9.13 0.41
N TYR A 134 1.89 -9.17 1.47
CA TYR A 134 0.45 -9.33 1.37
C TYR A 134 -0.28 -8.27 2.18
N ILE A 135 -1.29 -7.68 1.54
CA ILE A 135 -2.28 -6.86 2.21
C ILE A 135 -3.34 -7.77 2.83
N PHE A 136 -3.66 -7.54 4.09
CA PHE A 136 -4.77 -8.18 4.79
C PHE A 136 -5.86 -7.16 5.10
N LEU A 137 -7.10 -7.54 4.86
CA LEU A 137 -8.28 -6.73 5.12
C LEU A 137 -9.22 -7.45 6.10
N GLN A 138 -9.84 -6.68 6.98
CA GLN A 138 -10.93 -7.14 7.82
C GLN A 138 -12.04 -6.08 7.82
N ALA A 139 -13.26 -6.50 7.56
CA ALA A 139 -14.42 -5.63 7.59
C ALA A 139 -15.20 -5.79 8.90
N ASN A 140 -15.66 -4.67 9.46
CA ASN A 140 -16.54 -4.60 10.60
C ASN A 140 -17.80 -3.82 10.22
N ASN A 141 -18.95 -4.40 10.50
CA ASN A 141 -20.24 -3.74 10.32
C ASN A 141 -20.66 -3.08 11.64
N GLN A 142 -20.53 -1.75 11.75
CA GLN A 142 -21.00 -0.99 12.91
C GLN A 142 -22.47 -0.58 12.81
N THR A 143 -23.14 -0.90 11.70
CA THR A 143 -24.52 -0.48 11.46
C THR A 143 -25.50 -1.36 12.23
N SER A 144 -26.74 -0.88 12.36
CA SER A 144 -27.85 -1.61 12.98
C SER A 144 -28.54 -2.59 12.03
N TYR A 145 -28.04 -2.76 10.80
CA TYR A 145 -28.63 -3.60 9.77
C TYR A 145 -27.58 -4.53 9.12
N ALA A 146 -28.05 -5.61 8.51
CA ALA A 146 -27.15 -6.55 7.83
C ALA A 146 -26.72 -5.98 6.47
N LEU A 147 -25.45 -6.16 6.12
CA LEU A 147 -24.89 -5.73 4.85
C LEU A 147 -24.73 -6.95 3.94
N ALA A 148 -25.16 -6.82 2.69
CA ALA A 148 -25.08 -7.91 1.72
C ALA A 148 -23.66 -8.12 1.17
N GLN A 149 -22.82 -7.10 1.20
CA GLN A 149 -21.46 -7.09 0.66
C GLN A 149 -20.62 -6.02 1.37
N ALA A 150 -19.30 -6.18 1.34
CA ALA A 150 -18.35 -5.29 1.99
C ALA A 150 -17.13 -5.12 1.06
N ARG A 151 -17.16 -4.09 0.21
CA ARG A 151 -16.19 -3.94 -0.88
C ARG A 151 -15.17 -2.83 -0.65
N VAL A 152 -13.94 -3.11 -1.07
CA VAL A 152 -12.82 -2.17 -1.09
C VAL A 152 -12.26 -2.11 -2.50
N ALA A 153 -12.09 -0.91 -3.03
CA ALA A 153 -11.48 -0.69 -4.34
C ALA A 153 -10.04 -0.19 -4.19
N PHE A 154 -9.16 -0.66 -5.06
CA PHE A 154 -7.76 -0.23 -5.14
C PHE A 154 -7.46 0.40 -6.51
N TRP A 155 -6.47 1.29 -6.55
CA TRP A 155 -5.92 1.84 -7.79
C TRP A 155 -4.50 2.36 -7.56
N GLY A 156 -3.71 2.50 -8.62
CA GLY A 156 -2.40 3.15 -8.54
C GLY A 156 -1.44 2.71 -9.64
N PHE A 157 -0.21 2.39 -9.27
CA PHE A 157 0.88 2.10 -10.21
C PHE A 157 1.63 0.84 -9.82
N ARG A 158 1.98 0.06 -10.85
CA ARG A 158 2.87 -1.09 -10.77
C ARG A 158 4.16 -0.76 -11.50
N TYR A 159 5.29 -1.04 -10.87
CA TYR A 159 6.63 -0.73 -11.34
C TYR A 159 7.36 -2.05 -11.54
N VAL A 160 7.83 -2.28 -12.77
CA VAL A 160 8.65 -3.44 -13.08
C VAL A 160 10.10 -3.05 -12.96
N LEU A 161 10.84 -3.84 -12.20
CA LEU A 161 12.17 -3.51 -11.73
C LEU A 161 13.23 -4.36 -12.42
N GLU A 162 14.41 -3.78 -12.56
CA GLU A 162 15.64 -4.48 -12.92
C GLU A 162 16.63 -4.30 -11.78
N VAL A 163 17.20 -5.42 -11.30
CA VAL A 163 18.27 -5.40 -10.29
C VAL A 163 19.47 -4.67 -10.88
N GLN A 164 19.88 -3.58 -10.23
CA GLN A 164 21.12 -2.89 -10.58
C GLN A 164 22.23 -3.27 -9.61
N GLU A 165 22.00 -3.05 -8.31
CA GLU A 165 23.00 -3.32 -7.29
C GLU A 165 22.35 -3.44 -5.90
N GLN A 166 22.73 -4.46 -5.13
CA GLN A 166 22.37 -4.54 -3.73
C GLN A 166 23.36 -3.69 -2.91
N TYR A 167 22.85 -2.76 -2.10
CA TYR A 167 23.70 -1.76 -1.46
C TYR A 167 23.63 -1.80 0.06
N ASN A 168 24.81 -1.86 0.68
CA ASN A 168 24.95 -1.68 2.12
C ASN A 168 25.44 -0.26 2.42
N TRP A 169 24.62 0.53 3.12
CA TRP A 169 24.90 1.92 3.48
C TRP A 169 26.17 2.13 4.30
N LYS A 170 26.74 1.06 4.86
CA LYS A 170 28.01 1.10 5.58
C LYS A 170 29.25 0.98 4.69
N SER A 171 29.13 0.55 3.43
CA SER A 171 30.30 0.09 2.63
C SER A 171 30.57 0.84 1.32
N LYS A 172 29.63 1.61 0.78
CA LYS A 172 29.80 2.32 -0.50
C LYS A 172 29.14 3.70 -0.45
N ALA A 173 29.34 4.56 -1.46
CA ALA A 173 28.59 5.82 -1.58
C ALA A 173 27.22 5.57 -2.25
N LEU A 174 26.16 6.21 -1.77
CA LEU A 174 24.81 6.11 -2.35
C LEU A 174 24.82 6.60 -3.81
N PRO A 175 23.90 6.11 -4.67
CA PRO A 175 23.70 6.69 -6.00
C PRO A 175 23.46 8.20 -5.91
N GLU A 176 23.93 8.95 -6.90
CA GLU A 176 23.82 10.42 -6.90
C GLU A 176 22.36 10.89 -7.01
N ARG A 177 21.49 10.10 -7.65
CA ARG A 177 20.05 10.35 -7.80
C ARG A 177 19.26 9.05 -7.66
N TRP A 178 18.31 9.03 -6.73
CA TRP A 178 17.39 7.91 -6.51
C TRP A 178 16.18 8.38 -5.70
N THR A 179 15.06 7.68 -5.84
CA THR A 179 13.86 7.90 -5.03
C THR A 179 13.77 6.87 -3.92
N ARG A 180 13.55 7.30 -2.68
CA ARG A 180 13.36 6.41 -1.54
C ARG A 180 11.91 5.96 -1.42
N VAL A 181 11.72 4.66 -1.18
CA VAL A 181 10.43 4.09 -0.81
C VAL A 181 10.54 3.33 0.51
N PRO A 182 9.65 3.57 1.48
CA PRO A 182 9.48 2.65 2.59
C PRO A 182 8.78 1.39 2.04
N ALA A 183 9.52 0.32 1.77
CA ALA A 183 8.85 -0.96 1.60
C ALA A 183 8.40 -1.45 2.97
N THR A 184 7.21 -2.01 3.00
CA THR A 184 6.70 -2.74 4.15
C THR A 184 7.24 -4.16 4.09
N ALA A 185 8.54 -4.32 4.31
CA ALA A 185 9.19 -5.63 4.29
C ALA A 185 9.90 -5.90 5.62
N HIS A 186 9.28 -6.80 6.38
CA HIS A 186 9.81 -7.65 7.45
C HIS A 186 10.79 -7.05 8.47
N LEU A 187 10.30 -6.96 9.72
CA LEU A 187 11.11 -7.27 10.91
C LEU A 187 11.29 -8.79 11.02
#